data_AF-A0A2P7TEY3-F1
#
_entry.id   AF-A0A2P7TEY3-F1
#
_cell.length_a   1.000
_cell.length_b   1.000
_cell.length_c   1.000
_cell.angle_alpha   90.00
_cell.angle_beta   90.00
_cell.angle_gamma   90.00
#
_symmetry.space_group_name_H-M   'P 1'
#
loop_
_entity.id
_entity.type
_entity.pdbx_description
1 polymer ?
#
loop_
_entity_poly.entity_id
_entity_poly.type
_entity_poly.pdbx_seq_one_letter_code
_entity_poly.pdbx_strand_id
1 'polypeptide(L)'
;MKTLARNVLILIFPFLVMILINEIVRPTIKEKPYEAFGVTTINSAQYLPEKCTWACHNSTEYCKQHHVKYLKPYYQKTDVLYFGLIGALKATGNYGAANILFLVLLFPLTILYFFIKSLNIQDEITRLSK
;
A
#
# COMPACT_ATOMS: atom_id res chain seq x y z
N MET A 1 -26.85 10.99 -9.73
CA MET A 1 -26.36 9.72 -10.30
C MET A 1 -24.91 9.81 -10.81
N LYS A 2 -24.53 10.80 -11.63
CA LYS A 2 -23.15 10.93 -12.14
C LYS A 2 -22.09 11.10 -11.02
N THR A 3 -22.36 11.94 -10.02
CA THR A 3 -21.44 12.17 -8.88
C THR A 3 -21.27 10.93 -7.99
N LEU A 4 -22.37 10.21 -7.72
CA LEU A 4 -22.31 8.99 -6.92
C LEU A 4 -21.50 7.90 -7.63
N ALA A 5 -21.77 7.67 -8.92
CA ALA A 5 -21.03 6.72 -9.73
C ALA A 5 -19.53 7.06 -9.80
N ARG A 6 -19.19 8.35 -10.00
CA ARG A 6 -17.80 8.84 -9.93
C ARG A 6 -17.15 8.50 -8.60
N ASN A 7 -17.80 8.83 -7.48
CA ASN A 7 -17.21 8.66 -6.15
C ASN A 7 -17.02 7.18 -5.81
N VAL A 8 -17.98 6.31 -6.16
CA VAL A 8 -17.87 4.86 -6.00
C VAL A 8 -16.71 4.32 -6.85
N LEU A 9 -16.59 4.77 -8.10
CA LEU A 9 -15.48 4.37 -8.97
C LEU A 9 -14.13 4.79 -8.38
N ILE A 10 -13.99 6.02 -7.91
CA ILE A 10 -12.76 6.51 -7.26
C ILE A 10 -12.36 5.63 -6.07
N LEU A 11 -13.34 5.22 -5.26
CA LEU A 11 -13.11 4.38 -4.08
C LEU A 11 -12.66 2.95 -4.46
N ILE A 12 -13.32 2.34 -5.44
CA ILE A 12 -13.13 0.91 -5.76
C ILE A 12 -11.97 0.70 -6.74
N PHE A 13 -11.70 1.68 -7.60
CA PHE A 13 -10.72 1.56 -8.69
C PHE A 13 -9.32 1.11 -8.25
N PRO A 14 -8.70 1.66 -7.17
CA PRO A 14 -7.39 1.20 -6.73
C PRO A 14 -7.35 -0.29 -6.37
N PHE A 15 -8.43 -0.81 -5.78
CA PHE A 15 -8.54 -2.23 -5.41
C PHE A 15 -8.68 -3.12 -6.65
N LEU A 16 -9.48 -2.70 -7.64
CA LEU A 16 -9.61 -3.43 -8.90
C LEU A 16 -8.28 -3.49 -9.65
N VAL A 17 -7.53 -2.38 -9.69
CA VAL A 17 -6.20 -2.34 -10.30
C VAL A 17 -5.24 -3.29 -9.56
N MET A 18 -5.22 -3.27 -8.24
CA MET A 18 -4.38 -4.17 -7.44
C MET A 18 -4.70 -5.65 -7.71
N ILE A 19 -5.99 -6.02 -7.72
CA ILE A 19 -6.45 -7.39 -8.03
C ILE A 19 -6.01 -7.78 -9.44
N LEU A 20 -6.25 -6.92 -10.42
CA LEU A 20 -5.89 -7.16 -11.81
C LEU A 20 -4.39 -7.45 -11.96
N ILE A 21 -3.53 -6.60 -11.39
CA ILE A 21 -2.07 -6.78 -11.45
C ILE A 21 -1.65 -8.09 -10.78
N ASN A 22 -2.21 -8.41 -9.61
CA ASN A 22 -1.90 -9.66 -8.91
C ASN A 22 -2.26 -10.88 -9.77
N GLU A 23 -3.43 -10.87 -10.43
CA GLU A 23 -3.86 -11.99 -11.28
C GLU A 23 -3.07 -12.09 -12.59
N ILE A 24 -2.66 -10.97 -13.19
CA ILE A 24 -1.79 -10.97 -14.36
C ILE A 24 -0.41 -11.56 -14.03
N VAL A 25 0.15 -11.23 -12.86
CA VAL A 25 1.50 -11.66 -12.47
C VAL A 25 1.51 -13.09 -11.95
N ARG A 26 0.42 -13.57 -11.32
CA ARG A 26 0.33 -14.89 -10.66
C ARG A 26 0.88 -16.06 -11.50
N PRO A 27 0.59 -16.23 -12.81
CA PRO A 27 1.08 -17.36 -13.61
C PRO A 27 2.60 -17.35 -13.85
N THR A 28 3.24 -16.19 -13.71
CA THR A 28 4.69 -16.01 -13.92
C THR A 28 5.53 -16.48 -12.74
N ILE A 29 4.91 -16.68 -11.57
CA ILE A 29 5.58 -17.07 -10.33
C ILE A 29 5.84 -18.57 -10.36
N LYS A 30 7.11 -18.96 -10.22
CA LYS A 30 7.56 -20.36 -10.26
C LYS A 30 8.08 -20.86 -8.92
N GLU A 31 8.31 -19.94 -7.99
CA GLU A 31 8.87 -20.25 -6.69
C GLU A 31 7.82 -20.86 -5.77
N LYS A 32 8.29 -21.64 -4.79
CA LYS A 32 7.41 -22.20 -3.76
C LYS A 32 6.78 -21.05 -2.95
N PRO A 33 5.44 -20.99 -2.84
CA PRO A 33 4.76 -19.95 -2.08
C PRO A 33 5.09 -20.05 -0.59
N TYR A 34 5.03 -18.91 0.11
CA TYR A 34 5.15 -18.87 1.56
C TYR A 34 3.81 -19.14 2.22
N GLU A 35 3.81 -19.91 3.31
CA GLU A 35 2.63 -20.15 4.15
C GLU A 35 2.74 -19.34 5.44
N ALA A 36 1.72 -18.53 5.74
CA ALA A 36 1.63 -17.74 6.95
C ALA A 36 0.20 -17.83 7.51
N PHE A 37 0.07 -18.11 8.80
CA PHE A 37 -1.24 -18.19 9.49
C PHE A 37 -2.24 -19.16 8.80
N GLY A 38 -1.74 -20.26 8.22
CA GLY A 38 -2.57 -21.22 7.48
C GLY A 38 -3.01 -20.76 6.08
N VAL A 39 -2.49 -19.63 5.59
CA VAL A 39 -2.80 -19.06 4.27
C VAL A 39 -1.57 -19.17 3.37
N THR A 40 -1.75 -19.80 2.21
CA THR A 40 -0.75 -19.83 1.14
C THR A 40 -0.74 -18.49 0.40
N THR A 41 0.39 -17.80 0.45
CA THR A 41 0.57 -16.48 -0.17
C THR A 41 1.09 -16.61 -1.60
N ILE A 42 0.99 -15.53 -2.38
CA ILE A 42 1.45 -15.51 -3.78
C ILE A 42 2.99 -15.53 -3.87
N ASN A 43 3.67 -14.83 -2.97
CA ASN A 43 5.13 -14.67 -3.01
C ASN A 43 5.84 -15.74 -2.19
N SER A 44 7.06 -16.10 -2.59
CA SER A 44 7.93 -16.99 -1.79
C SER A 44 8.52 -16.27 -0.56
N ALA A 45 9.20 -17.01 0.30
CA ALA A 45 10.05 -16.47 1.37
C ALA A 45 11.55 -16.64 1.08
N GLN A 46 11.93 -16.93 -0.16
CA GLN A 46 13.32 -17.08 -0.57
C GLN A 46 13.97 -15.71 -0.78
N TYR A 47 15.27 -15.58 -0.50
CA TYR A 47 16.03 -14.37 -0.85
C TYR A 47 16.40 -14.43 -2.32
N LEU A 48 15.78 -13.57 -3.13
CA LEU A 48 15.96 -13.54 -4.58
C LEU A 48 16.48 -12.17 -5.00
N PRO A 49 17.64 -12.04 -5.67
CA PRO A 49 18.22 -10.74 -6.01
C PRO A 49 17.44 -9.98 -7.09
N GLU A 50 16.67 -10.67 -7.92
CA GLU A 50 15.91 -10.11 -9.04
C GLU A 50 14.53 -9.57 -8.65
N LYS A 51 13.97 -9.98 -7.50
CA LYS A 51 12.63 -9.54 -7.06
C LYS A 51 12.41 -9.62 -5.55
N CYS A 52 11.52 -8.76 -5.06
CA CYS A 52 11.10 -8.79 -3.68
C CYS A 52 10.26 -10.04 -3.35
N THR A 53 10.48 -10.57 -2.15
CA THR A 53 9.75 -11.73 -1.60
C THR A 53 9.33 -11.44 -0.15
N TRP A 54 8.68 -12.39 0.53
CA TRP A 54 8.41 -12.27 1.97
C TRP A 54 9.68 -12.13 2.81
N ALA A 55 10.83 -12.55 2.30
CA ALA A 55 12.11 -12.34 2.98
C ALA A 55 12.39 -10.84 3.18
N CYS A 56 12.02 -10.01 2.19
CA CYS A 56 12.14 -8.55 2.25
C CYS A 56 11.17 -7.90 3.24
N HIS A 57 10.00 -8.51 3.46
CA HIS A 57 9.06 -8.09 4.49
C HIS A 57 9.60 -8.39 5.89
N ASN A 58 10.19 -9.56 6.07
CA ASN A 58 10.69 -10.02 7.37
C ASN A 58 12.03 -9.35 7.75
N SER A 59 12.84 -8.97 6.76
CA SER A 59 14.08 -8.21 6.95
C SER A 59 14.26 -7.19 5.83
N THR A 60 14.21 -5.91 6.18
CA THR A 60 14.34 -4.80 5.22
C THR A 60 15.77 -4.63 4.70
N GLU A 61 16.77 -5.20 5.38
CA GLU A 61 18.18 -5.01 5.02
C GLU A 61 18.51 -5.61 3.65
N TYR A 62 18.06 -6.85 3.39
CA TYR A 62 18.26 -7.48 2.08
C TYR A 62 17.62 -6.67 0.95
N CYS A 63 16.41 -6.16 1.20
CA CYS A 63 15.68 -5.33 0.25
C CYS A 63 16.43 -4.03 -0.09
N LYS A 64 16.98 -3.37 0.93
CA LYS A 64 17.74 -2.12 0.76
C LYS A 64 19.03 -2.34 -0.03
N GLN A 65 19.69 -3.47 0.17
CA GLN A 65 20.90 -3.81 -0.56
C GLN A 65 20.64 -4.11 -2.04
N HIS A 66 19.62 -4.92 -2.33
CA HIS A 66 19.43 -5.52 -3.67
C HIS A 66 18.34 -4.87 -4.53
N HIS A 67 17.27 -4.34 -3.93
CA HIS A 67 16.08 -3.93 -4.69
C HIS A 67 15.83 -2.43 -4.71
N VAL A 68 16.38 -1.70 -3.74
CA VAL A 68 16.17 -0.25 -3.65
C VAL A 68 17.25 0.49 -4.43
N LYS A 69 16.87 1.14 -5.53
CA LYS A 69 17.81 1.82 -6.43
C LYS A 69 18.12 3.27 -6.03
N TYR A 70 17.08 4.06 -5.74
CA TYR A 70 17.21 5.53 -5.64
C TYR A 70 17.23 6.06 -4.20
N LEU A 71 16.68 5.33 -3.24
CA LEU A 71 16.51 5.82 -1.86
C LEU A 71 17.79 5.70 -1.01
N LYS A 72 18.83 5.03 -1.52
CA LYS A 72 20.08 4.75 -0.77
C LYS A 72 20.69 5.99 -0.09
N PRO A 73 20.78 7.17 -0.75
CA PRO A 73 21.34 8.38 -0.13
C PRO A 73 20.49 8.94 1.02
N TYR A 74 19.23 8.54 1.12
CA TYR A 74 18.25 9.10 2.04
C TYR A 74 17.90 8.17 3.20
N TYR A 75 18.49 6.98 3.28
CA TYR A 75 18.18 5.99 4.33
C TYR A 75 18.26 6.54 5.73
N GLN A 76 19.28 7.36 6.04
CA GLN A 76 19.41 7.97 7.36
C GLN A 76 18.16 8.77 7.78
N LYS A 77 17.45 9.39 6.83
CA LYS A 77 16.21 10.14 7.10
C LYS A 77 14.98 9.23 7.00
N THR A 78 14.90 8.41 5.94
CA THR A 78 13.71 7.60 5.68
C THR A 78 13.55 6.49 6.71
N ASP A 79 14.64 5.91 7.21
CA ASP A 79 14.61 4.87 8.23
C ASP A 79 14.10 5.41 9.56
N VAL A 80 14.54 6.61 9.95
CA VAL A 80 14.06 7.26 11.19
C VAL A 80 12.55 7.44 11.14
N LEU A 81 12.02 7.94 10.02
CA LEU A 81 10.58 8.11 9.85
C LEU A 81 9.85 6.76 9.79
N TYR A 82 10.35 5.81 9.00
CA TYR A 82 9.75 4.50 8.80
C TYR A 82 9.70 3.69 10.10
N PHE A 83 10.83 3.54 10.79
CA PHE A 83 10.89 2.80 12.04
C PHE A 83 10.26 3.58 13.21
N GLY A 84 10.24 4.91 13.16
CA GLY A 84 9.48 5.74 14.09
C GLY A 84 7.98 5.47 14.01
N LEU A 85 7.41 5.41 12.80
CA LEU A 85 6.01 5.04 12.57
C LEU A 85 5.71 3.61 13.05
N ILE A 86 6.58 2.64 12.73
CA ILE A 86 6.44 1.27 13.24
C ILE A 86 6.46 1.25 14.77
N GLY A 87 7.37 2.02 15.39
CA GLY A 87 7.45 2.16 16.84
C GLY A 87 6.17 2.71 17.45
N ALA A 88 5.62 3.79 16.86
CA ALA A 88 4.36 4.38 17.29
C ALA A 88 3.19 3.40 17.18
N LEU A 89 3.10 2.63 16.09
CA LEU A 89 2.07 1.60 15.92
C LEU A 89 2.23 0.47 16.94
N LYS A 90 3.47 0.03 17.20
CA LYS A 90 3.74 -1.01 18.21
C LYS A 90 3.38 -0.54 19.63
N ALA A 91 3.57 0.74 19.93
CA ALA A 91 3.24 1.33 21.22
C ALA A 91 1.74 1.26 21.57
N THR A 92 0.86 1.02 20.58
CA THR A 92 -0.58 0.79 20.81
C THR A 92 -0.90 -0.56 21.48
N GLY A 93 0.08 -1.45 21.63
CA GLY A 93 -0.08 -2.79 22.21
C GLY A 93 -0.56 -3.86 21.22
N ASN A 94 -1.25 -3.47 20.14
CA ASN A 94 -1.63 -4.37 19.05
C ASN A 94 -1.23 -3.80 17.69
N TYR A 95 0.01 -4.08 17.28
CA TYR A 95 0.60 -3.60 16.04
C TYR A 95 -0.25 -3.93 14.80
N GLY A 96 -0.76 -5.17 14.70
CA GLY A 96 -1.55 -5.61 13.55
C GLY A 96 -2.86 -4.82 13.43
N ALA A 97 -3.60 -4.70 14.53
CA ALA A 97 -4.85 -3.94 14.54
C ALA A 97 -4.63 -2.46 14.27
N ALA A 98 -3.61 -1.84 14.88
CA ALA A 98 -3.28 -0.44 14.66
C ALA A 98 -2.87 -0.16 13.21
N ASN A 99 -2.07 -1.05 12.61
CA ASN A 99 -1.66 -0.93 11.22
C ASN A 99 -2.88 -0.94 10.28
N ILE A 100 -3.81 -1.88 10.47
CA ILE A 100 -5.06 -1.94 9.70
C ILE A 100 -5.89 -0.66 9.91
N LEU A 101 -6.13 -0.27 11.16
CA LEU A 101 -6.97 0.89 11.47
C LEU A 101 -6.41 2.18 10.89
N PHE A 102 -5.14 2.48 11.12
CA PHE A 102 -4.55 3.74 10.71
C PHE A 102 -4.16 3.75 9.23
N LEU A 103 -3.35 2.79 8.79
CA LEU A 103 -2.72 2.81 7.47
C LEU A 103 -3.60 2.23 6.35
N VAL A 104 -4.50 1.30 6.66
CA VAL A 104 -5.38 0.69 5.65
C VAL A 104 -6.73 1.40 5.56
N LEU A 105 -7.29 1.82 6.70
CA LEU A 105 -8.62 2.44 6.73
C LEU A 105 -8.55 3.96 6.86
N LEU A 106 -8.04 4.49 7.98
CA LEU A 106 -8.19 5.90 8.31
C LEU A 106 -7.50 6.81 7.30
N PHE A 107 -6.20 6.61 7.02
CA PHE A 107 -5.47 7.47 6.09
C PHE A 107 -6.03 7.39 4.67
N PRO A 108 -6.22 6.21 4.06
CA PRO A 108 -6.77 6.13 2.71
C PRO A 108 -8.16 6.73 2.59
N LEU A 109 -9.07 6.45 3.53
CA LEU A 109 -10.43 7.02 3.51
C LEU A 109 -10.41 8.54 3.69
N THR A 110 -9.51 9.06 4.52
CA THR A 110 -9.34 10.51 4.71
C THR A 110 -8.84 11.18 3.43
N ILE A 111 -7.84 10.61 2.75
CA ILE A 111 -7.34 11.11 1.47
C ILE A 111 -8.46 11.09 0.41
N LEU A 112 -9.21 9.99 0.32
CA LEU A 112 -10.33 9.86 -0.60
C LEU A 112 -11.44 10.87 -0.31
N TYR A 113 -11.77 11.10 0.96
CA TYR A 113 -12.73 12.11 1.38
C TYR A 113 -12.30 13.50 0.89
N PHE A 114 -11.06 13.91 1.15
CA PHE A 114 -10.56 15.21 0.70
C PHE A 114 -10.49 15.32 -0.82
N PHE A 115 -10.10 14.25 -1.52
CA PHE A 115 -10.08 14.20 -2.97
C PHE A 115 -11.48 14.41 -3.57
N ILE A 116 -12.48 13.67 -3.08
CA ILE A 116 -13.88 13.83 -3.51
C ILE A 116 -14.40 15.23 -3.18
N LYS A 117 -14.08 15.75 -1.99
CA LYS A 117 -14.47 17.11 -1.60
C LYS A 117 -13.89 18.15 -2.55
N SER A 118 -12.62 18.03 -2.93
CA SER A 118 -11.98 18.90 -3.91
C SER A 118 -12.69 18.87 -5.26
N LEU A 119 -13.09 17.69 -5.75
CA LEU A 119 -13.82 17.55 -7.02
C LEU A 119 -15.21 18.20 -6.93
N ASN A 120 -15.92 18.01 -5.83
CA ASN A 120 -17.25 18.62 -5.64
C ASN A 120 -17.18 20.15 -5.62
N ILE A 121 -16.15 20.73 -4.99
CA ILE A 121 -15.91 22.18 -5.00
C ILE A 121 -15.67 22.67 -6.43
N GLN A 122 -14.86 21.94 -7.21
CA GLN A 122 -14.60 22.29 -8.61
C GLN A 122 -15.86 22.22 -9.48
N ASP A 123 -16.71 21.21 -9.26
CA ASP A 123 -18.00 21.10 -9.95
C ASP A 123 -18.90 22.31 -9.65
N GLU A 124 -18.91 22.77 -8.39
CA GLU A 124 -19.67 23.93 -7.96
C GLU A 124 -19.16 25.25 -8.55
N ILE A 125 -17.84 25.48 -8.53
CA ILE A 125 -17.21 26.65 -9.16
C ILE A 125 -17.61 26.71 -10.64
N THR A 126 -17.49 25.57 -11.34
CA THR A 126 -17.82 25.48 -12.78
C THR A 126 -19.30 25.74 -13.06
N ARG A 127 -20.19 25.37 -12.14
CA ARG A 127 -21.63 25.65 -12.25
C ARG A 127 -21.93 27.13 -12.07
N LEU A 128 -21.25 27.81 -11.14
CA LEU A 128 -21.46 29.22 -10.85
C LEU A 128 -20.79 30.15 -11.87
N SER A 129 -19.75 29.67 -12.56
CA SER A 129 -19.07 30.42 -13.64
C SER A 129 -19.77 30.34 -15.00
N LYS A 130 -20.91 29.63 -15.08
CA LYS A 130 -21.77 29.54 -16.27
C LYS A 130 -23.01 30.38 -16.04
#